data_AF-A0A7S2BKX6-F1
#
_entry.id   AF-A0A7S2BKX6-F1
#
_cell.length_a   1.000
_cell.length_b   1.000
_cell.length_c   1.000
_cell.angle_alpha   90.00
_cell.angle_beta   90.00
_cell.angle_gamma   90.00
#
_symmetry.space_group_name_H-M   'P 1'
#
loop_
_entity.id
_entity.type
_entity.pdbx_description
1 polymer ?
#
loop_
_entity_poly.entity_id
_entity_poly.type
_entity_poly.pdbx_seq_one_letter_code
_entity_poly.pdbx_strand_id
1 'polypeptide(L)'
;AGLVSGPEGDGDWVSHIACPGGFVLLTRDKTRSHQMVMKLKESVSEKRVKVGLNKLQINNMDNEVMAAFAEISDGLGDGLDSSICNYQLVFQRWKTRPGVVMPRTVIVTDDMIFLCDEDHASLNPDTPRLKVIDSALLRDLDEVRSEEDPKELTIMLNASRTRSKMSLMFKRRRWRLGTQTRKDTEKLMSAIRVYLE
;
A
#
# COMPACT_ATOMS: atom_id res chain seq x y z
N ALA A 1 4.51 6.46 -18.36
CA ALA A 1 3.91 7.30 -17.30
C ALA A 1 5.04 8.10 -16.65
N GLY A 2 4.98 9.43 -16.69
CA GLY A 2 5.98 10.28 -16.02
C GLY A 2 5.58 10.52 -14.58
N LEU A 3 6.45 10.19 -13.63
CA LEU A 3 6.32 10.63 -12.24
C LEU A 3 6.74 12.10 -12.18
N VAL A 4 5.81 12.99 -11.82
CA VAL A 4 6.14 14.39 -11.52
C VAL A 4 6.42 14.48 -10.03
N SER A 5 7.68 14.69 -9.66
CA SER A 5 8.09 14.98 -8.28
C SER A 5 7.75 16.44 -7.94
N GLY A 6 6.94 16.64 -6.89
CA GLY A 6 6.77 17.94 -6.22
C GLY A 6 7.99 18.28 -5.34
N PRO A 7 8.17 19.56 -4.98
CA PRO A 7 9.41 20.06 -4.38
C PRO A 7 9.60 19.60 -2.93
N GLU A 8 10.87 19.49 -2.55
CA GLU A 8 11.35 19.19 -1.21
C GLU A 8 10.84 20.21 -0.18
N GLY A 9 9.92 19.78 0.66
CA GLY A 9 9.49 20.47 1.86
C GLY A 9 8.81 19.45 2.77
N ASP A 10 9.12 19.48 4.07
CA ASP A 10 8.48 18.65 5.08
C ASP A 10 6.96 18.92 5.09
N GLY A 11 6.21 18.12 4.31
CA GLY A 11 4.77 18.24 4.21
C GLY A 11 4.21 17.62 2.94
N ASP A 12 3.61 16.44 3.09
CA ASP A 12 2.57 15.88 2.22
C ASP A 12 2.95 15.45 0.79
N TRP A 13 3.07 14.13 0.62
CA TRP A 13 3.11 13.49 -0.69
C TRP A 13 1.71 13.05 -1.10
N VAL A 14 1.09 13.77 -2.02
CA VAL A 14 -0.06 13.29 -2.81
C VAL A 14 0.50 12.79 -4.13
N SER A 15 0.39 11.49 -4.40
CA SER A 15 0.75 10.96 -5.73
C SER A 15 -0.44 11.11 -6.68
N HIS A 16 -0.18 11.72 -7.83
CA HIS A 16 -1.15 11.82 -8.92
C HIS A 16 -0.67 10.97 -10.08
N ILE A 17 -1.48 10.00 -10.48
CA ILE A 17 -1.27 9.25 -11.71
C ILE A 17 -2.25 9.81 -12.73
N ALA A 18 -1.71 10.45 -13.75
CA ALA A 18 -2.49 10.96 -14.87
C ALA A 18 -2.87 9.78 -15.77
N CYS A 19 -4.16 9.48 -15.85
CA CYS A 19 -4.74 8.55 -16.80
C CYS A 19 -5.49 9.33 -17.89
N PRO A 20 -5.61 8.81 -19.12
CA PRO A 20 -6.42 9.48 -20.14
C PRO A 20 -7.87 9.65 -19.64
N GLY A 21 -8.28 10.89 -19.38
CA GLY A 21 -9.63 11.23 -18.92
C GLY A 21 -9.85 11.31 -17.40
N GLY A 22 -8.83 11.17 -16.55
CA GLY A 22 -9.02 11.25 -15.09
C GLY A 22 -7.74 11.27 -14.25
N PHE A 23 -7.92 11.41 -12.94
CA PHE A 23 -6.86 11.34 -11.93
C PHE A 23 -7.26 10.33 -10.86
N VAL A 24 -6.31 9.48 -10.46
CA VAL A 24 -6.48 8.63 -9.27
C VAL A 24 -5.92 9.38 -8.07
N LEU A 25 -6.73 9.54 -7.02
CA LEU A 25 -6.30 10.07 -5.73
C LEU A 25 -6.11 8.91 -4.76
N LEU A 26 -4.85 8.55 -4.50
CA LEU A 26 -4.51 7.59 -3.46
C LEU A 26 -4.40 8.33 -2.14
N THR A 27 -5.21 7.92 -1.17
CA THR A 27 -5.23 8.58 0.14
C THR A 27 -5.34 7.59 1.28
N ARG A 28 -4.60 7.89 2.34
CA ARG A 28 -4.55 7.12 3.59
C ARG A 28 -5.32 7.79 4.73
N ASP A 29 -5.71 9.06 4.57
CA ASP A 29 -6.52 9.82 5.51
C ASP A 29 -7.87 10.13 4.86
N LYS A 30 -8.86 9.26 5.12
CA LYS A 30 -10.20 9.39 4.56
C LYS A 30 -10.84 10.73 4.93
N THR A 31 -10.57 11.26 6.13
CA THR A 31 -11.13 12.53 6.60
C THR A 31 -10.54 13.70 5.82
N ARG A 32 -9.20 13.76 5.73
CA ARG A 32 -8.52 14.82 4.99
C ARG A 32 -8.80 14.74 3.50
N SER A 33 -8.81 13.55 2.92
CA SER A 33 -9.13 13.41 1.51
C SER A 33 -10.57 13.68 1.20
N HIS A 34 -11.50 13.36 2.10
CA HIS A 34 -12.85 13.86 2.01
C HIS A 34 -12.84 15.40 1.95
N GLN A 35 -12.12 16.08 2.85
CA GLN A 35 -12.02 17.55 2.81
C GLN A 35 -11.40 18.08 1.49
N MET A 36 -10.32 17.47 1.00
CA MET A 36 -9.73 17.84 -0.30
C MET A 36 -10.69 17.60 -1.46
N VAL A 37 -11.38 16.45 -1.47
CA VAL A 37 -12.40 16.10 -2.45
C VAL A 37 -13.53 17.12 -2.44
N MET A 38 -13.99 17.56 -1.26
CA MET A 38 -15.03 18.58 -1.15
C MET A 38 -14.56 19.94 -1.69
N LYS A 39 -13.35 20.38 -1.30
CA LYS A 39 -12.74 21.61 -1.86
C LYS A 39 -12.56 21.54 -3.39
N LEU A 40 -12.22 20.37 -3.92
CA LEU A 40 -12.08 20.14 -5.35
C LEU A 40 -13.44 20.22 -6.06
N LYS A 41 -14.48 19.61 -5.47
CA LYS A 41 -15.87 19.69 -5.97
C LYS A 41 -16.37 21.14 -6.01
N GLU A 42 -16.11 21.91 -4.95
CA GLU A 42 -16.45 23.34 -4.88
C GLU A 42 -15.73 24.13 -5.99
N SER A 43 -14.41 23.99 -6.08
CA SER A 43 -13.57 24.69 -7.08
C SER A 43 -13.98 24.38 -8.52
N VAL A 44 -14.31 23.11 -8.82
CA VAL A 44 -14.77 22.70 -10.16
C VAL A 44 -16.18 23.21 -10.43
N SER A 45 -17.07 23.24 -9.43
CA SER A 45 -18.42 23.78 -9.59
C SER A 45 -18.41 25.27 -9.91
N GLU A 46 -17.57 26.06 -9.23
CA GLU A 46 -17.38 27.49 -9.51
C GLU A 46 -16.82 27.73 -10.91
N LYS A 47 -15.81 26.95 -11.32
CA LYS A 47 -15.20 27.09 -12.65
C LYS A 47 -16.08 26.55 -13.77
N ARG A 48 -16.95 25.57 -13.49
CA ARG A 48 -17.92 25.03 -14.45
C ARG A 48 -18.91 26.10 -14.90
N VAL A 49 -19.39 26.93 -13.98
CA VAL A 49 -20.27 28.07 -14.32
C VAL A 49 -19.56 29.07 -15.22
N LYS A 50 -18.24 29.26 -15.03
CA LYS A 50 -17.45 30.26 -15.76
C LYS A 50 -16.89 29.78 -17.10
N VAL A 51 -16.58 28.48 -17.23
CA VAL A 51 -15.77 27.94 -18.34
C VAL A 51 -16.40 26.71 -19.00
N GLY A 52 -17.55 26.22 -18.52
CA GLY A 52 -18.25 25.09 -19.15
C GLY A 52 -17.56 23.73 -18.95
N LEU A 53 -16.86 23.53 -17.83
CA LEU A 53 -16.21 22.25 -17.51
C LEU A 53 -17.22 21.11 -17.28
N ASN A 54 -16.79 19.88 -17.58
CA ASN A 54 -17.54 18.67 -17.27
C ASN A 54 -17.69 18.46 -15.74
N LYS A 55 -18.74 17.73 -15.34
CA LYS A 55 -18.98 17.41 -13.92
C LYS A 55 -17.86 16.49 -13.41
N LEU A 56 -17.18 16.90 -12.34
CA LEU A 56 -16.23 16.05 -11.62
C LEU A 56 -16.95 14.82 -11.06
N GLN A 57 -16.50 13.64 -11.45
CA GLN A 57 -16.92 12.35 -10.89
C GLN A 57 -15.83 11.84 -9.97
N ILE A 58 -16.22 11.37 -8.79
CA ILE A 58 -15.32 10.79 -7.78
C ILE A 58 -15.91 9.46 -7.38
N ASN A 59 -15.15 8.40 -7.64
CA ASN A 59 -15.54 7.02 -7.37
C ASN A 59 -14.68 6.52 -6.21
N ASN A 60 -15.31 5.95 -5.18
CA ASN A 60 -14.57 5.25 -4.12
C ASN A 60 -14.24 3.84 -4.62
N MET A 61 -12.94 3.51 -4.65
CA MET A 61 -12.43 2.23 -5.14
C MET A 61 -12.01 1.28 -4.00
N ASP A 62 -12.42 1.54 -2.75
CA ASP A 62 -12.16 0.64 -1.60
C ASP A 62 -12.66 -0.79 -1.88
N ASN A 63 -13.80 -0.93 -2.56
CA ASN A 63 -14.35 -2.23 -2.95
C ASN A 63 -13.44 -2.99 -3.93
N GLU A 64 -12.67 -2.28 -4.77
CA GLU A 64 -11.72 -2.91 -5.71
C GLU A 64 -10.52 -3.49 -4.97
N VAL A 65 -10.07 -2.85 -3.88
CA VAL A 65 -9.02 -3.39 -3.01
C VAL A 65 -9.49 -4.68 -2.35
N MET A 66 -10.73 -4.69 -1.84
CA MET A 66 -11.31 -5.89 -1.22
C MET A 66 -11.54 -7.01 -2.25
N ALA A 67 -12.01 -6.67 -3.46
CA ALA A 67 -12.18 -7.62 -4.55
C ALA A 67 -10.83 -8.21 -5.01
N ALA A 68 -9.81 -7.36 -5.19
CA ALA A 68 -8.47 -7.81 -5.53
C ALA A 68 -7.87 -8.72 -4.45
N PHE A 69 -8.13 -8.42 -3.18
CA PHE A 69 -7.72 -9.30 -2.08
C PHE A 69 -8.48 -10.64 -2.10
N ALA A 70 -9.78 -10.64 -2.37
CA ALA A 70 -10.55 -11.87 -2.50
C ALA A 70 -9.99 -12.77 -3.62
N GLU A 71 -9.64 -12.20 -4.77
CA GLU A 71 -9.00 -12.93 -5.86
C GLU A 71 -7.62 -13.49 -5.48
N ILE A 72 -6.83 -12.72 -4.72
CA ILE A 72 -5.54 -13.19 -4.17
C ILE A 72 -5.78 -14.39 -3.23
N SER A 73 -6.79 -14.29 -2.36
CA SER A 73 -7.14 -15.35 -1.40
C SER A 73 -7.55 -16.64 -2.14
N ASP A 74 -8.45 -16.53 -3.11
CA ASP A 74 -8.91 -17.66 -3.94
C ASP A 74 -7.74 -18.32 -4.70
N GLY A 75 -6.80 -17.51 -5.21
CA GLY A 75 -5.62 -17.98 -5.93
C GLY A 75 -4.59 -18.73 -5.09
N LEU A 76 -4.61 -18.58 -3.76
CA LEU A 76 -3.68 -19.26 -2.85
C LEU A 76 -4.10 -20.71 -2.55
N GLY A 77 -5.31 -21.12 -2.94
CA GLY A 77 -5.75 -22.52 -3.01
C GLY A 77 -6.19 -23.15 -1.68
N ASP A 78 -6.02 -22.45 -0.58
CA ASP A 78 -6.69 -22.75 0.69
C ASP A 78 -7.74 -21.67 0.87
N GLY A 79 -9.01 -22.05 1.07
CA GLY A 79 -10.11 -21.14 1.39
C GLY A 79 -9.84 -20.42 2.71
N LEU A 80 -8.92 -19.46 2.65
CA LEU A 80 -8.51 -18.59 3.73
C LEU A 80 -9.73 -17.71 4.01
N ASP A 81 -10.53 -18.11 4.99
CA ASP A 81 -11.52 -17.28 5.70
C ASP A 81 -10.82 -16.18 6.52
N SER A 82 -9.74 -15.64 5.98
CA SER A 82 -8.81 -14.77 6.63
C SER A 82 -9.33 -13.35 6.60
N SER A 83 -9.69 -12.84 7.77
CA SER A 83 -10.15 -11.47 7.93
C SER A 83 -8.97 -10.50 7.79
N ILE A 84 -9.13 -9.47 6.95
CA ILE A 84 -8.15 -8.37 6.88
C ILE A 84 -8.17 -7.61 8.20
N CYS A 85 -7.09 -7.72 8.96
CA CYS A 85 -6.89 -7.02 10.23
C CYS A 85 -6.35 -5.60 10.02
N ASN A 86 -5.48 -5.42 9.02
CA ASN A 86 -4.94 -4.12 8.66
C ASN A 86 -4.59 -4.08 7.17
N TYR A 87 -4.81 -2.94 6.53
CA TYR A 87 -4.28 -2.67 5.20
C TYR A 87 -3.73 -1.25 5.20
N GLN A 88 -2.51 -1.09 4.70
CA GLN A 88 -1.80 0.16 4.79
C GLN A 88 -0.81 0.33 3.66
N LEU A 89 -0.90 1.45 2.96
CA LEU A 89 0.11 1.85 1.99
C LEU A 89 1.38 2.25 2.76
N VAL A 90 2.53 1.79 2.27
CA VAL A 90 3.87 1.95 2.84
C VAL A 90 4.87 2.28 1.73
N PHE A 91 6.10 2.58 2.11
CA PHE A 91 7.18 2.97 1.23
C PHE A 91 8.34 1.99 1.39
N GLN A 92 8.52 1.09 0.44
CA GLN A 92 9.61 0.13 0.48
C GLN A 92 10.94 0.80 0.12
N ARG A 93 11.96 0.65 0.97
CA ARG A 93 13.31 1.18 0.76
C ARG A 93 14.31 0.06 0.49
N TRP A 94 15.20 0.25 -0.47
CA TRP A 94 16.18 -0.75 -0.86
C TRP A 94 17.59 -0.33 -0.45
N LYS A 95 18.31 -1.19 0.30
CA LYS A 95 19.70 -0.90 0.70
C LYS A 95 20.63 -0.76 -0.51
N THR A 96 20.38 -1.54 -1.56
CA THR A 96 21.18 -1.54 -2.79
C THR A 96 20.89 -0.35 -3.70
N ARG A 97 19.82 0.40 -3.45
CA ARG A 97 19.44 1.58 -4.22
C ARG A 97 19.01 2.71 -3.27
N PRO A 98 19.96 3.36 -2.57
CA PRO A 98 19.67 4.49 -1.70
C PRO A 98 18.90 5.58 -2.47
N GLY A 99 17.92 6.20 -1.80
CA GLY A 99 17.06 7.22 -2.41
C GLY A 99 15.90 6.66 -3.26
N VAL A 100 15.94 5.39 -3.67
CA VAL A 100 14.80 4.76 -4.36
C VAL A 100 13.78 4.30 -3.33
N VAL A 101 12.57 4.83 -3.47
CA VAL A 101 11.42 4.52 -2.62
C VAL A 101 10.29 4.03 -3.52
N MET A 102 9.71 2.88 -3.20
CA MET A 102 8.61 2.30 -3.97
C MET A 102 7.33 2.26 -3.14
N PRO A 103 6.22 2.84 -3.60
CA PRO A 103 4.94 2.69 -2.91
C PRO A 103 4.51 1.22 -2.98
N ARG A 104 4.06 0.68 -1.85
CA ARG A 104 3.55 -0.69 -1.70
C ARG A 104 2.35 -0.68 -0.79
N THR A 105 1.51 -1.69 -0.89
CA THR A 105 0.44 -1.91 0.08
C THR A 105 0.75 -3.14 0.90
N VAL A 106 0.77 -2.98 2.23
CA VAL A 106 0.87 -4.09 3.18
C VAL A 106 -0.53 -4.46 3.61
N ILE A 107 -0.86 -5.74 3.50
CA ILE A 107 -2.11 -6.32 3.99
C ILE A 107 -1.74 -7.34 5.04
N VAL A 108 -2.35 -7.21 6.22
CA VAL A 108 -2.19 -8.13 7.35
C VAL A 108 -3.54 -8.79 7.58
N THR A 109 -3.57 -10.11 7.50
CA THR A 109 -4.73 -10.93 7.88
C THR A 109 -4.54 -11.49 9.29
N ASP A 110 -5.38 -12.44 9.67
CA ASP A 110 -5.24 -13.24 10.87
C ASP A 110 -4.04 -14.22 10.84
N ASP A 111 -3.58 -14.62 9.66
CA ASP A 111 -2.56 -15.67 9.53
C ASP A 111 -1.40 -15.32 8.58
N MET A 112 -1.58 -14.30 7.74
CA MET A 112 -0.64 -13.91 6.69
C MET A 112 -0.35 -12.41 6.66
N ILE A 113 0.80 -12.08 6.09
CA ILE A 113 1.16 -10.73 5.69
C ILE A 113 1.56 -10.73 4.21
N PHE A 114 0.99 -9.79 3.47
CA PHE A 114 1.23 -9.58 2.06
C PHE A 114 1.89 -8.24 1.84
N LEU A 115 2.87 -8.22 0.96
CA LEU A 115 3.42 -7.02 0.37
C LEU A 115 2.96 -6.99 -1.09
N CYS A 116 2.21 -5.96 -1.44
CA CYS A 116 1.59 -5.81 -2.75
C CYS A 116 2.18 -4.62 -3.51
N ASP A 117 2.33 -4.80 -4.81
CA ASP A 117 2.48 -3.71 -5.77
C ASP A 117 1.12 -3.21 -6.20
N GLU A 118 1.01 -1.91 -6.45
CA GLU A 118 -0.20 -1.33 -7.02
C GLU A 118 0.06 -1.02 -8.51
N ASP A 119 -0.49 -1.84 -9.41
CA ASP A 119 -0.38 -1.65 -10.85
C ASP A 119 -1.40 -0.61 -11.35
N HIS A 120 -1.05 0.66 -11.14
CA HIS A 120 -1.79 1.81 -11.66
C HIS A 120 -1.48 2.12 -13.14
N ALA A 121 -0.54 1.40 -13.75
CA ALA A 121 -0.23 1.57 -15.17
C ALA A 121 -1.17 0.75 -16.06
N SER A 122 -1.84 -0.25 -15.48
CA SER A 122 -2.85 -1.02 -16.20
C SER A 122 -4.01 -0.12 -16.64
N LEU A 123 -4.23 -0.04 -17.95
CA LEU A 123 -5.34 0.71 -18.56
C LEU A 123 -6.67 -0.05 -18.46
N ASN A 124 -6.65 -1.27 -17.94
CA ASN A 124 -7.83 -2.12 -17.87
C ASN A 124 -8.50 -1.95 -16.49
N PRO A 125 -9.65 -1.26 -16.43
CA PRO A 125 -10.35 -0.98 -15.18
C PRO A 125 -10.82 -2.23 -14.45
N ASP A 126 -10.91 -3.38 -15.14
CA ASP A 126 -11.44 -4.64 -14.61
C ASP A 126 -10.35 -5.57 -14.04
N THR A 127 -9.08 -5.16 -14.05
CA THR A 127 -7.99 -5.98 -13.50
C THR A 127 -7.68 -5.60 -12.06
N PRO A 128 -7.49 -6.56 -11.14
CA PRO A 128 -7.10 -6.29 -9.76
C PRO A 128 -5.80 -5.48 -9.75
N ARG A 129 -5.88 -4.28 -9.16
CA ARG A 129 -4.75 -3.34 -9.12
C ARG A 129 -3.66 -3.76 -8.14
N LEU A 130 -3.91 -4.80 -7.34
CA LEU A 130 -2.98 -5.28 -6.33
C LEU A 130 -2.33 -6.58 -6.79
N LYS A 131 -1.02 -6.53 -6.99
CA LYS A 131 -0.21 -7.71 -7.29
C LYS A 131 0.61 -8.08 -6.08
N VAL A 132 0.42 -9.26 -5.52
CA VAL A 132 1.29 -9.76 -4.44
C VAL A 132 2.71 -9.92 -4.98
N ILE A 133 3.65 -9.17 -4.41
CA ILE A 133 5.08 -9.30 -4.74
C ILE A 133 5.80 -10.20 -3.76
N ASP A 134 5.34 -10.23 -2.51
CA ASP A 134 5.89 -11.10 -1.49
C ASP A 134 4.83 -11.38 -0.41
N SER A 135 4.96 -12.52 0.25
CA SER A 135 4.09 -12.90 1.36
C SER A 135 4.79 -13.81 2.37
N ALA A 136 4.22 -13.87 3.57
CA ALA A 136 4.64 -14.78 4.63
C ALA A 136 3.46 -15.10 5.54
N LEU A 137 3.53 -16.27 6.18
CA LEU A 137 2.69 -16.54 7.35
C LEU A 137 3.18 -15.67 8.51
N LEU A 138 2.27 -15.18 9.34
CA LEU A 138 2.60 -14.37 10.51
C LEU A 138 3.45 -15.14 11.52
N ARG A 139 3.19 -16.45 11.69
CA ARG A 139 4.00 -17.36 12.50
C ARG A 139 5.44 -17.58 12.00
N ASP A 140 5.74 -17.17 10.77
CA ASP A 140 7.07 -17.28 10.16
C ASP A 140 7.81 -15.93 10.16
N LEU A 141 7.25 -14.92 10.85
CA LEU A 141 7.94 -13.66 11.12
C LEU A 141 8.94 -13.86 12.26
N ASP A 142 10.20 -13.46 12.02
CA ASP A 142 11.26 -13.54 13.02
C ASP A 142 11.20 -12.33 13.97
N GLU A 143 10.96 -11.13 13.43
CA GLU A 143 11.02 -9.88 14.19
C GLU A 143 10.30 -8.76 13.43
N VAL A 144 9.64 -7.87 14.17
CA VAL A 144 9.24 -6.54 13.70
C VAL A 144 9.74 -5.46 14.64
N ARG A 145 10.49 -4.50 14.08
CA ARG A 145 11.13 -3.44 14.86
C ARG A 145 11.06 -2.09 14.17
N SER A 146 11.05 -1.03 14.98
CA SER A 146 11.29 0.32 14.50
C SER A 146 12.76 0.47 14.14
N GLU A 147 13.05 1.28 13.14
CA GLU A 147 14.41 1.74 12.85
C GLU A 147 14.70 3.05 13.59
N GLU A 148 15.85 3.67 13.31
CA GLU A 148 16.27 4.95 13.91
C GLU A 148 15.27 6.08 13.63
N ASP A 149 14.73 6.14 12.41
CA ASP A 149 13.58 6.99 12.09
C ASP A 149 12.29 6.31 12.60
N PRO A 150 11.50 6.94 13.48
CA PRO A 150 10.25 6.36 14.00
C PRO A 150 9.15 6.18 12.94
N LYS A 151 9.33 6.75 11.73
CA LYS A 151 8.45 6.50 10.58
C LYS A 151 8.85 5.22 9.84
N GLU A 152 9.93 4.56 10.23
CA GLU A 152 10.46 3.39 9.55
C GLU A 152 10.43 2.15 10.42
N LEU A 153 10.17 1.01 9.78
CA LEU A 153 10.23 -0.29 10.40
C LEU A 153 10.89 -1.31 9.48
N THR A 154 11.42 -2.36 10.12
CA THR A 154 11.89 -3.55 9.44
C THR A 154 11.07 -4.76 9.87
N ILE A 155 10.57 -5.51 8.89
CA ILE A 155 9.97 -6.83 9.08
C ILE A 155 10.97 -7.89 8.60
N MET A 156 11.35 -8.78 9.51
CA MET A 156 12.24 -9.91 9.24
C MET A 156 11.41 -11.17 9.04
N LEU A 157 11.55 -11.81 7.87
CA LEU A 157 10.85 -13.06 7.56
C LEU A 157 11.82 -14.23 7.60
N ASN A 158 11.40 -15.31 8.25
CA ASN A 158 12.15 -16.55 8.24
C ASN A 158 12.07 -17.20 6.85
N ALA A 159 13.23 -17.53 6.28
CA ALA A 159 13.30 -18.16 4.97
C ALA A 159 13.05 -19.69 5.02
N SER A 160 13.10 -20.30 6.20
CA SER A 160 13.08 -21.77 6.36
C SER A 160 11.75 -22.43 6.01
N ARG A 161 10.65 -21.67 5.89
CA ARG A 161 9.30 -22.22 5.66
C ARG A 161 8.63 -21.78 4.36
N THR A 162 9.24 -20.85 3.64
CA THR A 162 8.78 -20.51 2.28
C THR A 162 9.11 -21.64 1.29
N ARG A 163 8.12 -22.03 0.48
CA ARG A 163 8.07 -23.21 -0.43
C ARG A 163 9.25 -23.41 -1.40
N SER A 164 10.23 -22.51 -1.46
CA SER A 164 11.43 -22.67 -2.29
C SER A 164 12.45 -23.60 -1.61
N LYS A 165 12.21 -24.91 -1.67
CA LYS A 165 13.09 -25.98 -1.14
C LYS A 165 14.48 -26.06 -1.79
N MET A 166 14.83 -25.20 -2.74
CA MET A 166 16.06 -25.32 -3.55
C MET A 166 17.14 -24.26 -3.29
N SER A 167 16.97 -23.33 -2.35
CA SER A 167 18.04 -22.38 -2.00
C SER A 167 18.82 -22.87 -0.77
N LEU A 168 19.99 -23.46 -1.01
CA LEU A 168 20.97 -23.90 0.00
C LEU A 168 21.49 -22.77 0.92
N MET A 169 21.05 -21.52 0.72
CA MET A 169 21.22 -20.43 1.67
C MET A 169 19.85 -19.83 1.96
N PHE A 170 19.24 -20.23 3.08
CA PHE A 170 18.04 -19.59 3.65
C PHE A 170 18.36 -18.16 4.07
N LYS A 171 18.50 -17.24 3.09
CA LYS A 171 18.71 -15.83 3.36
C LYS A 171 17.42 -15.26 3.94
N ARG A 172 17.47 -14.87 5.21
CA ARG A 172 16.43 -14.08 5.86
C ARG A 172 15.98 -12.96 4.93
N ARG A 173 14.67 -12.90 4.68
CA ARG A 173 14.10 -11.82 3.87
C ARG A 173 13.84 -10.64 4.80
N ARG A 174 14.03 -9.44 4.28
CA ARG A 174 13.92 -8.21 5.04
C ARG A 174 13.10 -7.20 4.26
N TRP A 175 11.96 -6.81 4.80
CA TRP A 175 11.20 -5.69 4.29
C TRP A 175 11.54 -4.46 5.11
N ARG A 176 12.13 -3.45 4.46
CA ARG A 176 12.35 -2.13 5.05
C ARG A 176 11.28 -1.20 4.53
N LEU A 177 10.43 -0.73 5.44
CA LEU A 177 9.22 -0.02 5.11
C LEU A 177 9.18 1.30 5.86
N GLY A 178 8.88 2.37 5.14
CA GLY A 178 8.53 3.67 5.69
C GLY A 178 7.01 3.86 5.69
N THR A 179 6.50 4.50 6.73
CA THR A 179 5.12 4.99 6.80
C THR A 179 5.13 6.53 6.79
N GLN A 180 3.96 7.15 6.75
CA GLN A 180 3.86 8.61 6.73
C GLN A 180 4.15 9.22 8.10
N THR A 181 3.71 8.55 9.15
CA THR A 181 3.74 9.06 10.52
C THR A 181 4.21 7.97 11.48
N ARG A 182 4.82 8.39 12.59
CA ARG A 182 5.17 7.46 13.68
C ARG A 182 3.97 6.63 14.14
N LYS A 183 2.78 7.25 14.22
CA LYS A 183 1.54 6.58 14.62
C LYS A 183 1.14 5.46 13.66
N ASP A 184 1.34 5.67 12.37
CA ASP A 184 1.09 4.68 11.32
C ASP A 184 2.06 3.50 11.42
N THR A 185 3.33 3.76 11.75
CA THR A 185 4.32 2.72 12.08
C THR A 185 3.87 1.92 13.31
N GLU A 186 3.55 2.59 14.40
CA GLU A 186 3.13 1.96 15.66
C GLU A 186 1.86 1.12 15.48
N LYS A 187 0.89 1.60 14.70
CA LYS A 187 -0.33 0.86 14.35
C LYS A 187 -0.02 -0.42 13.59
N LEU A 188 0.81 -0.35 12.54
CA LEU A 188 1.20 -1.52 11.75
C LEU A 188 2.00 -2.52 12.59
N MET A 189 2.95 -2.04 13.39
CA MET A 189 3.73 -2.89 14.28
C MET A 189 2.85 -3.58 15.32
N SER A 190 1.88 -2.86 15.91
CA SER A 190 0.93 -3.44 16.87
C SER A 190 0.08 -4.51 16.23
N ALA A 191 -0.39 -4.30 15.00
CA ALA A 191 -1.17 -5.29 14.25
C ALA A 191 -0.37 -6.58 13.97
N ILE A 192 0.95 -6.49 13.82
CA ILE A 192 1.82 -7.65 13.56
C ILE A 192 2.27 -8.33 14.86
N ARG A 193 2.60 -7.56 15.90
CA ARG A 193 3.18 -8.07 17.16
C ARG A 193 2.28 -9.02 17.92
N VAL A 194 0.96 -8.87 17.80
CA VAL A 194 -0.02 -9.77 18.42
C VAL A 194 0.20 -11.24 17.98
N TYR A 195 0.88 -11.48 16.86
CA TYR A 195 1.16 -12.80 16.32
C TYR A 195 2.60 -13.30 16.53
N LEU A 196 3.44 -12.50 17.21
CA LEU A 196 4.82 -12.86 17.55
C LEU A 196 4.99 -13.34 18.99
N GLU A 197 3.97 -13.16 19.82
CA GLU A 197 3.90 -13.59 21.23
C GLU A 197 3.32 -15.01 21.34
#